data_AF-A0A8T5KK43-F1
#
_entry.id   AF-A0A8T5KK43-F1
#
_cell.length_a   1.000
_cell.length_b   1.000
_cell.length_c   1.000
_cell.angle_alpha   90.00
_cell.angle_beta   90.00
_cell.angle_gamma   90.00
#
_symmetry.space_group_name_H-M   'P 1'
#
loop_
_entity.id
_entity.type
_entity.pdbx_description
1 polymer ?
#
loop_
_entity_poly.entity_id
_entity_poly.type
_entity_poly.pdbx_seq_one_letter_code
_entity_poly.pdbx_strand_id
1 'polypeptide(L)'
;MSTDSRLLDALVQKGVLVNVSVRYWRARKKLNAEDLGLSRDQVDDSLISLGHKRLVPKESMQRLALLEGRAHALIEQNTFPFLNGIAHYLPNTKLEEVTGKLKEIQDD
;
A
#
# COMPACT_ATOMS: atom_id res chain seq x y z
N MET A 1 -0.81 36.99 -6.39
CA MET A 1 -0.80 35.58 -5.93
C MET A 1 -2.13 35.24 -5.25
N SER A 2 -3.26 35.26 -5.97
CA SER A 2 -4.60 35.07 -5.36
C SER A 2 -5.56 34.23 -6.20
N THR A 3 -5.05 33.52 -7.22
CA THR A 3 -5.89 32.69 -8.11
C THR A 3 -6.02 31.25 -7.59
N ASP A 4 -5.02 30.73 -6.88
CA ASP A 4 -4.99 29.32 -6.41
C ASP A 4 -5.98 28.98 -5.28
N SER A 5 -6.33 29.94 -4.41
CA SER A 5 -7.21 29.66 -3.27
C SER A 5 -8.60 29.20 -3.72
N ARG A 6 -9.20 29.89 -4.70
CA ARG A 6 -10.57 29.59 -5.14
C ARG A 6 -10.72 28.20 -5.74
N LEU A 7 -9.69 27.72 -6.45
CA LEU A 7 -9.67 26.38 -7.02
C LEU A 7 -9.55 25.32 -5.92
N LEU A 8 -8.63 25.52 -4.98
CA LEU A 8 -8.49 24.65 -3.80
C LEU A 8 -9.78 24.61 -2.97
N ASP A 9 -10.40 25.77 -2.72
CA ASP A 9 -11.67 25.88 -2.00
C ASP A 9 -12.78 25.09 -2.70
N ALA A 10 -12.86 25.18 -4.03
CA ALA A 10 -13.82 24.43 -4.83
C ALA A 10 -13.53 22.91 -4.82
N LEU A 11 -12.26 22.50 -4.89
CA LEU A 11 -11.88 21.08 -4.83
C LEU A 11 -12.22 20.47 -3.46
N VAL A 12 -11.92 21.16 -2.36
CA VAL A 12 -12.22 20.70 -1.00
C VAL A 12 -13.74 20.57 -0.76
N GLN A 13 -14.57 21.38 -1.43
CA GLN A 13 -16.03 21.23 -1.37
C GLN A 13 -16.57 20.05 -2.20
N LYS A 14 -15.82 19.56 -3.19
CA LYS A 14 -16.30 18.57 -4.17
C LYS A 14 -15.68 17.19 -4.00
N GLY A 15 -14.71 17.03 -3.09
CA GLY A 15 -14.05 15.76 -2.85
C GLY A 15 -13.19 15.79 -1.60
N VAL A 16 -12.58 14.65 -1.33
CA VAL A 16 -11.68 14.44 -0.20
C VAL A 16 -10.35 13.87 -0.68
N LEU A 17 -9.30 14.05 0.12
CA LEU A 17 -8.05 13.33 -0.08
C LEU A 17 -8.10 12.03 0.70
N VAL A 18 -7.77 10.94 0.02
CA VAL A 18 -7.73 9.59 0.59
C VAL A 18 -6.35 8.96 0.42
N ASN A 19 -6.01 8.10 1.36
CA ASN A 19 -4.88 7.18 1.29
C ASN A 19 -5.33 5.85 1.89
N VAL A 20 -5.06 4.75 1.18
CA VAL A 20 -5.41 3.40 1.63
C VAL A 20 -4.15 2.68 2.12
N SER A 21 -4.25 2.07 3.31
CA SER A 21 -3.17 1.28 3.88
C SER A 21 -3.72 -0.07 4.32
N VAL A 22 -3.26 -1.14 3.69
CA VAL A 22 -3.59 -2.51 4.08
C VAL A 22 -2.43 -3.06 4.91
N ARG A 23 -2.72 -3.45 6.16
CA ARG A 23 -1.69 -3.88 7.11
C ARG A 23 -1.98 -5.28 7.61
N TYR A 24 -1.01 -6.17 7.41
CA TYR A 24 -1.06 -7.54 7.91
C TYR A 24 0.36 -8.06 8.14
N TRP A 25 0.48 -9.09 8.98
CA TRP A 25 1.76 -9.74 9.23
C TRP A 25 2.28 -10.40 7.95
N ARG A 26 3.44 -9.96 7.44
CA ARG A 26 4.00 -10.44 6.16
C ARG A 26 4.65 -11.83 6.25
N ALA A 27 4.68 -12.45 7.42
CA ALA A 27 5.31 -13.75 7.68
C ALA A 27 6.72 -13.85 7.07
N ARG A 28 7.52 -12.80 7.24
CA ARG A 28 8.91 -12.71 6.78
C ARG A 28 9.84 -12.46 7.94
N LYS A 29 11.02 -13.07 7.89
CA LYS A 29 12.12 -12.85 8.83
C LYS A 29 13.39 -12.57 8.05
N LYS A 30 14.27 -11.72 8.58
CA LYS A 30 15.60 -11.51 7.99
C LYS A 30 16.28 -12.86 7.78
N LEU A 31 16.84 -13.05 6.59
CA LEU A 31 17.62 -14.24 6.26
C LEU A 31 18.97 -14.13 6.96
N ASN A 32 19.41 -15.18 7.64
CA ASN A 32 20.76 -15.24 8.17
C ASN A 32 21.66 -16.06 7.22
N ALA A 33 22.98 -15.88 7.31
CA ALA A 33 23.94 -16.63 6.49
C ALA A 33 23.75 -18.15 6.65
N GLU A 34 23.48 -18.60 7.89
CA GLU A 34 23.33 -20.01 8.23
C GLU A 34 22.09 -20.64 7.57
N ASP A 35 21.07 -19.84 7.24
CA ASP A 35 19.87 -20.32 6.53
C ASP A 35 20.19 -20.75 5.08
N LEU A 36 21.31 -20.27 4.53
CA LEU A 36 21.82 -20.62 3.20
C LEU A 36 22.99 -21.61 3.26
N GLY A 37 23.34 -22.11 4.45
CA GLY A 37 24.53 -22.95 4.65
C GLY A 37 25.85 -22.17 4.58
N LEU A 38 25.81 -20.84 4.72
CA LEU A 38 26.99 -19.98 4.79
C LEU A 38 27.35 -19.72 6.25
N SER A 39 28.63 -19.52 6.53
CA SER A 39 29.07 -18.93 7.78
C SER A 39 29.02 -17.40 7.69
N ARG A 40 28.91 -16.72 8.84
CA ARG A 40 28.72 -15.25 8.88
C ARG A 40 29.88 -14.47 8.26
N ASP A 41 31.09 -14.98 8.42
CA ASP A 41 32.33 -14.43 7.87
C ASP A 41 32.40 -14.48 6.34
N GLN A 42 31.53 -15.27 5.70
CA GLN A 42 31.42 -15.33 4.23
C GLN A 42 30.51 -14.24 3.64
N VAL A 43 29.83 -13.45 4.49
CA VAL A 43 28.92 -12.39 4.05
C VAL A 43 29.45 -11.04 4.51
N ASP A 44 29.83 -10.20 3.54
CA ASP A 44 30.15 -8.80 3.80
C ASP A 44 28.86 -7.97 3.88
N ASP A 45 28.46 -7.61 5.10
CA ASP A 45 27.25 -6.83 5.38
C ASP A 45 27.29 -5.40 4.77
N SER A 46 28.47 -4.89 4.38
CA SER A 46 28.58 -3.59 3.71
C SER A 46 28.24 -3.65 2.23
N LEU A 47 28.41 -4.82 1.61
CA LEU A 47 28.21 -5.04 0.18
C LEU A 47 26.94 -5.84 -0.13
N ILE A 48 26.52 -6.73 0.78
CA ILE A 48 25.50 -7.74 0.51
C ILE A 48 24.36 -7.65 1.53
N SER A 49 23.14 -7.53 1.02
CA SER A 49 21.91 -7.68 1.81
C SER A 49 21.23 -9.00 1.48
N LEU A 50 21.20 -9.93 2.45
CA LEU A 50 20.60 -11.27 2.29
C LEU A 50 19.07 -11.26 2.15
N GLY A 51 18.42 -10.13 2.44
CA GLY A 51 16.97 -10.01 2.37
C GLY A 51 16.24 -10.81 3.45
N HIS A 52 15.15 -11.49 3.07
CA HIS A 52 14.22 -12.12 4.01
C HIS A 52 13.78 -13.52 3.55
N LYS A 53 13.71 -14.46 4.49
CA LYS A 53 12.99 -15.74 4.29
C LYS A 53 11.52 -15.61 4.62
N ARG A 54 10.72 -16.48 4.00
CA ARG A 54 9.32 -16.69 4.36
C ARG A 54 9.23 -17.64 5.56
N LEU A 55 8.31 -17.34 6.48
CA LEU A 55 8.00 -18.17 7.63
C LEU A 55 6.85 -19.15 7.36
N VAL A 56 6.11 -18.92 6.27
CA VAL A 56 5.00 -19.75 5.81
C VAL A 56 5.12 -19.98 4.29
N PRO A 57 4.46 -20.99 3.72
CA PRO A 57 4.39 -21.17 2.28
C PRO A 57 3.87 -19.91 1.58
N LYS A 58 4.39 -19.62 0.37
CA LYS A 58 4.02 -18.43 -0.42
C LYS A 58 2.50 -18.31 -0.60
N GLU A 59 1.85 -19.45 -0.83
CA GLU A 59 0.41 -19.55 -1.10
C GLU A 59 -0.43 -19.07 0.08
N SER A 60 0.01 -19.33 1.32
CA SER A 60 -0.67 -18.89 2.54
C SER A 60 -0.83 -17.37 2.63
N MET A 61 0.04 -16.60 1.95
CA MET A 61 0.00 -15.14 1.94
C MET A 61 -0.68 -14.54 0.69
N GLN A 62 -1.05 -15.36 -0.29
CA GLN A 62 -1.58 -14.88 -1.57
C GLN A 62 -2.92 -14.15 -1.41
N ARG A 63 -3.82 -14.67 -0.57
CA ARG A 63 -5.12 -14.03 -0.31
C ARG A 63 -4.95 -12.61 0.23
N LEU A 64 -4.06 -12.43 1.22
CA LEU A 64 -3.80 -11.12 1.81
C LEU A 64 -3.15 -10.15 0.80
N ALA A 65 -2.24 -10.64 -0.04
CA ALA A 65 -1.65 -9.84 -1.11
C ALA A 65 -2.68 -9.45 -2.18
N LEU A 66 -3.65 -10.32 -2.46
CA LEU A 66 -4.76 -10.02 -3.37
C LEU A 66 -5.68 -8.94 -2.80
N LEU A 67 -6.02 -9.01 -1.51
CA LEU A 67 -6.83 -7.98 -0.84
C LEU A 67 -6.12 -6.62 -0.83
N GLU A 68 -4.81 -6.61 -0.54
CA GLU A 68 -3.96 -5.42 -0.67
C GLU A 68 -4.03 -4.84 -2.08
N GLY A 69 -3.80 -5.66 -3.11
CA GLY A 69 -3.86 -5.24 -4.51
C GLY A 69 -5.24 -4.71 -4.92
N ARG A 70 -6.33 -5.37 -4.49
CA ARG A 70 -7.71 -4.93 -4.75
C ARG A 70 -7.99 -3.55 -4.13
N ALA A 71 -7.55 -3.32 -2.90
CA ALA A 71 -7.74 -2.05 -2.21
C ALA A 71 -7.00 -0.90 -2.92
N HIS A 72 -5.74 -1.12 -3.32
CA HIS A 72 -4.96 -0.13 -4.08
C HIS A 72 -5.56 0.13 -5.47
N ALA A 73 -5.90 -0.91 -6.22
CA ALA A 73 -6.51 -0.78 -7.54
C ALA A 73 -7.85 -0.03 -7.49
N LEU A 74 -8.67 -0.27 -6.45
CA LEU A 74 -9.94 0.44 -6.26
C LEU A 74 -9.72 1.95 -6.10
N ILE A 75 -8.70 2.36 -5.34
CA ILE A 75 -8.35 3.77 -5.18
C ILE A 75 -7.83 4.34 -6.50
N GLU A 76 -6.88 3.68 -7.15
CA GLU A 76 -6.32 4.15 -8.43
C GLU A 76 -7.38 4.35 -9.51
N GLN A 77 -8.39 3.47 -9.59
CA GLN A 77 -9.47 3.56 -10.59
C GLN A 77 -10.50 4.66 -10.31
N ASN A 78 -10.62 5.12 -9.06
CA ASN A 78 -11.69 6.04 -8.65
C ASN A 78 -11.20 7.41 -8.22
N THR A 79 -9.89 7.64 -8.26
CA THR A 79 -9.26 8.85 -7.76
C THR A 79 -8.28 9.43 -8.77
N PHE A 80 -7.82 10.65 -8.47
CA PHE A 80 -6.76 11.32 -9.21
C PHE A 80 -5.54 11.48 -8.31
N PRO A 81 -4.31 11.23 -8.79
CA PRO A 81 -3.10 11.51 -8.01
C PRO A 81 -3.06 12.98 -7.56
N PHE A 82 -2.73 13.21 -6.29
CA PHE A 82 -2.68 14.53 -5.68
C PHE A 82 -1.34 14.74 -4.97
N LEU A 83 -0.77 15.96 -5.03
CA LEU A 83 0.54 16.31 -4.48
C LEU A 83 1.64 15.28 -4.86
N ASN A 84 1.87 15.06 -6.16
CA ASN A 84 2.85 14.11 -6.67
C ASN A 84 2.68 12.67 -6.14
N GLY A 85 1.44 12.25 -5.82
CA GLY A 85 1.13 10.89 -5.39
C GLY A 85 1.23 10.67 -3.87
N ILE A 86 1.36 11.73 -3.07
CA ILE A 86 1.26 11.65 -1.60
C ILE A 86 -0.16 11.22 -1.18
N ALA A 87 -1.17 11.66 -1.93
CA ALA A 87 -2.56 11.33 -1.69
C ALA A 87 -3.33 11.16 -3.01
N HIS A 88 -4.57 10.70 -2.88
CA HIS A 88 -5.50 10.51 -3.98
C HIS A 88 -6.74 11.37 -3.77
N TYR A 89 -7.10 12.19 -4.75
CA TYR A 89 -8.33 12.98 -4.70
C TYR A 89 -9.53 12.14 -5.14
N LEU A 90 -10.50 11.97 -4.24
CA LEU A 90 -11.73 11.21 -4.44
C LEU A 90 -12.94 12.17 -4.51
N PRO A 91 -13.66 12.23 -5.64
CA PRO A 91 -14.88 13.02 -5.74
C PRO A 91 -15.98 12.51 -4.80
N ASN A 92 -16.76 13.43 -4.21
CA ASN A 92 -17.85 13.10 -3.28
C ASN A 92 -18.91 12.19 -3.89
N THR A 93 -19.12 12.27 -5.22
CA THR A 93 -20.06 11.41 -5.95
C THR A 93 -19.70 9.93 -5.91
N LYS A 94 -18.42 9.60 -5.68
CA LYS A 94 -17.92 8.22 -5.57
C LYS A 94 -17.61 7.79 -4.14
N LEU A 95 -17.73 8.68 -3.17
CA LEU A 95 -17.24 8.46 -1.81
C LEU A 95 -17.94 7.27 -1.13
N GLU A 96 -19.26 7.22 -1.20
CA GLU A 96 -20.06 6.14 -0.60
C GLU A 96 -19.74 4.79 -1.24
N GLU A 97 -19.71 4.74 -2.58
CA GLU A 97 -19.39 3.52 -3.35
C GLU A 97 -17.99 2.99 -3.00
N VAL A 98 -16.97 3.86 -3.02
CA VAL A 98 -15.58 3.46 -2.76
C VAL A 98 -15.42 3.02 -1.30
N THR A 99 -16.03 3.73 -0.35
CA THR A 99 -15.97 3.36 1.07
C THR A 99 -16.67 2.03 1.33
N GLY A 100 -17.81 1.79 0.69
CA GLY A 100 -18.52 0.50 0.77
C GLY A 100 -17.67 -0.66 0.26
N LYS A 101 -17.10 -0.52 -0.93
CA LYS A 101 -16.21 -1.54 -1.52
C LYS A 101 -14.93 -1.76 -0.70
N LEU A 102 -14.35 -0.72 -0.11
CA LEU A 102 -13.22 -0.87 0.81
C LEU A 102 -13.60 -1.67 2.06
N LYS A 103 -14.81 -1.47 2.58
CA LYS A 103 -15.33 -2.22 3.72
C LYS A 103 -15.55 -3.70 3.39
N GLU A 104 -16.09 -3.99 2.21
CA GLU A 104 -16.20 -5.37 1.70
C GLU A 104 -14.82 -6.05 1.60
N ILE A 105 -13.81 -5.35 1.08
CA ILE A 105 -12.43 -5.88 1.02
C ILE A 105 -11.83 -6.10 2.41
N GLN A 106 -12.20 -5.27 3.40
CA GLN A 106 -11.72 -5.39 4.78
C GLN A 106 -12.32 -6.61 5.49
N ASP A 107 -13.60 -6.90 5.23
CA ASP A 107 -14.34 -7.97 5.91
C ASP A 107 -14.12 -9.37 5.27
N ASP A 108 -13.53 -9.43 4.06
CA ASP A 108 -13.12 -10.66 3.34
C ASP A 108 -11.95 -11.40 4.05
#